data_AF-A0A6M1U3P0-F1
#
_entry.id   AF-A0A6M1U3P0-F1
#
_cell.length_a   1.000
_cell.length_b   1.000
_cell.length_c   1.000
_cell.angle_alpha   90.00
_cell.angle_beta   90.00
_cell.angle_gamma   90.00
#
_symmetry.space_group_name_H-M   'P 1'
#
loop_
_entity.id
_entity.type
_entity.pdbx_description
1 polymer ?
#
loop_
_entity_poly.entity_id
_entity_poly.type
_entity_poly.pdbx_seq_one_letter_code
_entity_poly.pdbx_strand_id
1 'polypeptide(L)' 'MMDARTKTVIASFMALFGILALAAWASLNQAQPNAALTRAVFGQTE' A
#
# COMPACT_ATOMS: atom_id res chain seq x y z
N MET A 1 -14.18 -30.09 5.02
CA MET A 1 -12.79 -29.75 4.62
C MET A 1 -12.87 -28.82 3.43
N MET A 2 -12.11 -27.73 3.41
CA MET A 2 -12.14 -26.74 2.33
C MET A 2 -11.37 -27.26 1.10
N ASP A 3 -11.92 -27.03 -0.09
CA ASP A 3 -11.34 -27.50 -1.35
C ASP A 3 -9.96 -26.88 -1.64
N ALA A 4 -9.07 -27.67 -2.26
CA ALA A 4 -7.70 -27.26 -2.52
C ALA A 4 -7.63 -26.02 -3.45
N ARG A 5 -8.54 -25.92 -4.42
CA ARG A 5 -8.63 -24.76 -5.32
C ARG A 5 -9.01 -23.50 -4.56
N THR A 6 -9.97 -23.60 -3.64
CA THR A 6 -10.38 -22.44 -2.84
C THR A 6 -9.23 -21.98 -1.94
N LYS A 7 -8.49 -22.93 -1.36
CA LYS A 7 -7.34 -22.62 -0.49
C LYS A 7 -6.22 -21.90 -1.24
N THR A 8 -5.92 -22.30 -2.48
CA THR A 8 -4.90 -21.63 -3.30
C THR A 8 -5.35 -20.24 -3.75
N VAL A 9 -6.63 -20.06 -4.10
CA VAL A 9 -7.17 -18.73 -4.43
C VAL A 9 -7.04 -17.77 -3.25
N ILE A 10 -7.46 -18.20 -2.05
CA ILE A 10 -7.32 -17.37 -0.84
C ILE A 10 -5.85 -17.05 -0.56
N ALA A 11 -4.95 -18.04 -0.68
CA ALA A 11 -3.52 -17.80 -0.49
C ALA A 11 -2.97 -16.74 -1.48
N SER A 12 -3.39 -16.78 -2.74
CA SER A 12 -3.00 -15.77 -3.74
C SER A 12 -3.48 -14.37 -3.35
N PHE A 13 -4.74 -14.22 -2.91
CA PHE A 13 -5.23 -12.93 -2.44
C PHE A 13 -4.50 -12.43 -1.19
N MET A 14 -4.23 -13.32 -0.23
CA MET A 14 -3.48 -12.98 0.98
C MET A 14 -2.05 -12.53 0.65
N ALA A 15 -1.40 -13.17 -0.32
CA ALA A 15 -0.08 -12.74 -0.80
C ALA A 15 -0.12 -11.34 -1.43
N LEU A 16 -1.12 -11.06 -2.26
CA LEU A 16 -1.32 -9.72 -2.85
C LEU A 16 -1.58 -8.66 -1.79
N PHE A 17 -2.42 -8.96 -0.79
CA PHE A 17 -2.66 -8.05 0.34
C PHE A 17 -1.41 -7.81 1.17
N GLY A 18 -0.58 -8.84 1.39
CA GLY A 18 0.70 -8.70 2.07
C GLY A 18 1.65 -7.76 1.33
N ILE A 19 1.78 -7.93 0.00
CA ILE A 19 2.60 -7.04 -0.83
C ILE A 19 2.08 -5.60 -0.78
N LEU A 20 0.76 -5.41 -0.86
CA LEU A 20 0.15 -4.08 -0.78
C LEU A 20 0.42 -3.42 0.58
N ALA A 21 0.30 -4.15 1.68
CA ALA A 21 0.57 -3.64 3.02
C ALA A 21 2.04 -3.22 3.18
N LEU A 22 2.98 -4.03 2.65
CA LEU A 22 4.41 -3.70 2.65
C LEU A 22 4.71 -2.47 1.79
N ALA A 23 4.08 -2.37 0.61
CA ALA A 23 4.22 -1.20 -0.27
C ALA A 23 3.66 0.07 0.37
N ALA A 24 2.51 -0.01 1.04
CA ALA A 24 1.91 1.10 1.77
C ALA A 24 2.78 1.53 2.96
N TRP A 25 3.30 0.56 3.72
CA TRP A 25 4.22 0.84 4.83
C TRP A 25 5.51 1.49 4.33
N ALA A 26 6.13 0.95 3.28
CA ALA A 26 7.30 1.55 2.66
C ALA A 26 6.99 2.97 2.15
N SER A 27 5.84 3.16 1.50
CA SER A 27 5.40 4.48 1.03
C SER A 27 5.22 5.46 2.20
N LEU A 28 4.69 5.05 3.35
CA LEU A 28 4.51 5.97 4.48
C LEU A 28 5.84 6.34 5.16
N ASN A 29 6.76 5.39 5.25
CA ASN A 29 8.05 5.60 5.93
C ASN A 29 9.12 6.23 5.01
N GLN A 30 9.01 6.05 3.68
CA GLN A 30 9.95 6.57 2.69
C GLN A 30 9.37 7.67 1.82
N ALA A 31 8.06 7.94 1.85
CA ALA A 31 7.55 9.22 1.37
C ALA A 31 8.06 10.28 2.34
N GLN A 32 9.26 10.80 2.05
CA GLN A 32 9.54 12.20 2.36
C GLN A 32 8.27 12.97 1.97
N PRO A 33 7.67 13.75 2.87
CA PRO A 33 6.51 14.56 2.53
C PRO A 33 6.92 15.33 1.29
N ASN A 34 6.31 14.97 0.16
CA ASN A 34 6.74 15.47 -1.13
C ASN A 34 6.40 16.95 -1.10
N ALA A 35 7.38 17.77 -0.76
CA ALA A 35 7.17 19.19 -0.51
C ALA A 35 6.57 19.87 -1.75
N ALA A 36 6.81 19.32 -2.95
CA ALA A 36 6.17 19.78 -4.17
C ALA A 36 4.67 19.42 -4.20
N LEU A 37 4.28 18.21 -3.81
CA LEU A 37 2.87 17.80 -3.71
C LEU A 37 2.15 18.54 -2.57
N THR A 38 2.78 18.68 -1.39
CA THR A 38 2.22 19.44 -0.26
C THR A 38 2.04 20.91 -0.62
N ARG A 39 3.03 21.54 -1.27
CA ARG A 39 2.91 22.94 -1.73
C ARG A 39 1.88 23.11 -2.86
N ALA A 40 1.75 22.13 -3.75
CA ALA A 40 0.77 22.16 -4.84
C ALA A 40 -0.67 21.93 -4.36
N VAL A 41 -0.86 21.09 -3.34
CA VAL A 41 -2.19 20.74 -2.82
C VAL A 41 -2.68 21.74 -1.76
N PHE A 42 -1.82 22.16 -0.83
CA PHE A 42 -2.20 23.03 0.28
C PHE A 42 -1.91 24.52 0.04
N GLY A 43 -1.26 24.85 -1.08
CA GLY A 43 -0.76 26.20 -1.33
C GLY A 43 0.39 26.56 -0.38
N GLN A 44 1.13 27.61 -0.71
CA GLN A 44 2.15 28.16 0.17
C GLN A 44 1.48 28.70 1.44
N THR A 45 1.55 27.98 2.56
CA THR A 45 1.51 28.65 3.85
C THR A 45 2.89 29.25 4.09
N GLU A 46 3.00 30.50 3.64
CA GLU A 46 4.07 31.50 3.85
C GLU A 46 5.42 31.26 3.15
#